data_AF-A0A919B190-F1
#
_entry.id   AF-A0A919B190-F1
#
_cell.length_a   1.000
_cell.length_b   1.000
_cell.length_c   1.000
_cell.angle_alpha   90.00
_cell.angle_beta   90.00
_cell.angle_gamma   90.00
#
_symmetry.space_group_name_H-M   'P 1'
#
loop_
_entity.id
_entity.type
_entity.pdbx_description
1 polymer ?
#
loop_
_entity_poly.entity_id
_entity_poly.type
_entity_poly.pdbx_seq_one_letter_code
_entity_poly.pdbx_strand_id
1 'polypeptide(L)'
;MPPTHPVNDVKREEHVPARTVLILQHVEVEKPGLILEALTGHGLDVDIRHLGAPGALPAAAGLAGLVVMGGPMNADETDVHPGLKLERDLLAEAVRHGVPVLGICLGAQLLARALGLEVADRARTGRDTELGWAPLLDTDPADPVVGPLAGVPGVLHWHGDRIVPAADTAVLARTETTPCQAFRAGPAAWGLQFHLEVTPELLDEWLAEPSFAAEAEEALGAGALDRLRADARAAAPALRNAAARGLGHFRDLVLDRAGLPRPAGGAWVRPATGADATRLTELVRTSAAYAGAYAPMVERYEVTPGYVAQHEVHVAVAEDGRVLGFYGLVTDPPELDLMFVADDAQGLGIGRLLAGHMKERARAVGLTEVRVVSHPPSEGFYRSMGARRVGTVPPPSPEITWERPELVIPL
;
A
#
# COMPACT_ATOMS: atom_id res chain seq x y z
N MET A 1 9.18 26.05 -55.33
CA MET A 1 8.68 24.93 -54.50
C MET A 1 8.84 25.33 -53.05
N PRO A 2 7.80 25.28 -52.23
CA PRO A 2 7.93 25.59 -50.81
C PRO A 2 8.71 24.46 -50.11
N PRO A 3 9.49 24.76 -49.06
CA PRO A 3 10.16 23.74 -48.27
C PRO A 3 9.11 22.95 -47.49
N THR A 4 9.19 21.63 -47.60
CA THR A 4 8.41 20.66 -46.83
C THR A 4 8.81 20.72 -45.36
N HIS A 5 7.89 21.14 -44.49
CA HIS A 5 8.00 20.84 -43.06
C HIS A 5 7.73 19.34 -42.84
N PRO A 6 8.57 18.61 -42.10
CA PRO A 6 8.12 17.36 -41.51
C PRO A 6 7.25 17.71 -40.30
N VAL A 7 5.93 17.64 -40.48
CA VAL A 7 5.00 17.42 -39.38
C VAL A 7 5.15 15.95 -39.01
N ASN A 8 5.70 15.66 -37.83
CA ASN A 8 5.50 14.43 -37.08
C ASN A 8 6.15 14.58 -35.71
N ASP A 9 5.51 15.36 -34.85
CA ASP A 9 5.72 15.26 -33.40
C ASP A 9 4.58 14.41 -32.83
N VAL A 10 4.58 13.13 -33.21
CA VAL A 10 3.81 12.13 -32.47
C VAL A 10 4.53 12.00 -31.15
N LYS A 11 3.98 12.59 -30.08
CA LYS A 11 4.40 12.35 -28.70
C LYS A 11 4.52 10.83 -28.55
N ARG A 12 5.74 10.30 -28.47
CA ARG A 12 5.94 8.87 -28.27
C ARG A 12 5.49 8.56 -26.85
N GLU A 13 4.38 7.85 -26.73
CA GLU A 13 3.92 7.28 -25.47
C GLU A 13 5.03 6.37 -24.91
N GLU A 14 5.26 6.47 -23.61
CA GLU A 14 6.24 5.63 -22.93
C GLU A 14 5.69 4.19 -22.81
N HIS A 15 6.49 3.20 -23.19
CA HIS A 15 6.12 1.80 -23.02
C HIS A 15 6.57 1.29 -21.65
N VAL A 16 5.62 0.77 -20.87
CA VAL A 16 5.87 0.19 -19.55
C VAL A 16 5.46 -1.29 -19.51
N PRO A 17 6.03 -2.11 -18.62
CA PRO A 17 5.56 -3.48 -18.40
C PRO A 17 4.05 -3.55 -18.09
N ALA A 18 3.36 -4.58 -18.56
CA ALA A 18 1.91 -4.74 -18.35
C ALA A 18 1.50 -4.93 -16.86
N ARG A 19 2.48 -5.17 -15.98
CA ARG A 19 2.32 -5.31 -14.53
C ARG A 19 2.61 -4.01 -13.78
N THR A 20 2.75 -2.89 -14.49
CA THR A 20 3.07 -1.60 -13.89
C THR A 20 1.86 -0.97 -13.23
N VAL A 21 2.02 -0.58 -11.96
CA VAL A 21 1.10 0.33 -11.27
C VAL A 21 1.76 1.68 -11.21
N LEU A 22 1.15 2.67 -11.86
CA LEU A 22 1.64 4.04 -11.81
C LEU A 22 1.02 4.75 -10.61
N ILE A 23 1.86 5.33 -9.76
CA ILE A 23 1.46 6.19 -8.65
C ILE A 23 1.97 7.60 -8.93
N LEU A 24 1.05 8.54 -9.11
CA LEU A 24 1.37 9.95 -9.26
C LEU A 24 1.33 10.61 -7.88
N GLN A 25 2.49 11.04 -7.40
CA GLN A 25 2.66 11.70 -6.12
C GLN A 25 2.96 13.18 -6.35
N HIS A 26 2.35 14.06 -5.57
CA HIS A 26 2.48 15.50 -5.80
C HIS A 26 3.50 16.18 -4.88
N VAL A 27 3.62 15.69 -3.65
CA VAL A 27 4.54 16.23 -2.64
C VAL A 27 5.25 15.08 -1.91
N GLU A 28 6.48 15.31 -1.48
CA GLU A 28 7.36 14.26 -0.93
C GLU A 28 6.78 13.59 0.34
N VAL A 29 6.11 14.37 1.18
CA VAL A 29 5.55 13.89 2.46
C VAL A 29 4.26 13.09 2.27
N GLU A 30 3.45 13.38 1.25
CA GLU A 30 2.20 12.64 0.93
C GLU A 30 2.48 11.33 0.20
N LYS A 31 3.20 10.43 0.89
CA LYS A 31 3.55 9.10 0.38
C LYS A 31 2.32 8.19 0.27
N PRO A 32 2.35 7.13 -0.56
CA PRO A 32 1.17 6.28 -0.77
C PRO A 32 0.80 5.37 0.40
N GLY A 33 1.56 5.37 1.50
CA GLY A 33 1.22 4.70 2.76
C GLY A 33 0.66 3.29 2.61
N LEU A 34 -0.54 3.05 3.17
CA LEU A 34 -1.22 1.75 3.11
C LEU A 34 -1.54 1.28 1.68
N ILE A 35 -1.61 2.18 0.69
CA ILE A 35 -1.83 1.81 -0.72
C ILE A 35 -0.59 1.07 -1.25
N LEU A 36 0.61 1.59 -1.00
CA LEU A 36 1.85 0.92 -1.38
C LEU A 36 2.00 -0.41 -0.64
N GLU A 37 1.69 -0.45 0.66
CA GLU A 37 1.70 -1.68 1.46
C GLU A 37 0.80 -2.76 0.85
N ALA A 38 -0.40 -2.40 0.38
CA ALA A 38 -1.33 -3.34 -0.26
C ALA A 38 -0.83 -3.90 -1.60
N LEU A 39 0.03 -3.18 -2.32
CA LEU A 39 0.56 -3.60 -3.63
C LEU A 39 1.88 -4.38 -3.52
N THR A 40 2.60 -4.19 -2.43
CA THR A 40 3.96 -4.73 -2.18
C THR A 40 3.95 -6.26 -2.08
N GLY A 41 4.93 -6.93 -2.68
CA GLY A 41 5.16 -8.36 -2.57
C GLY A 41 4.34 -9.22 -3.54
N HIS A 42 3.58 -8.61 -4.44
CA HIS A 42 2.74 -9.30 -5.40
C HIS A 42 3.36 -9.42 -6.81
N GLY A 43 4.62 -8.98 -6.99
CA GLY A 43 5.33 -9.05 -8.28
C GLY A 43 4.94 -7.96 -9.28
N LEU A 44 4.23 -6.92 -8.79
CA LEU A 44 3.91 -5.71 -9.53
C LEU A 44 5.16 -4.82 -9.69
N ASP A 45 5.21 -4.05 -10.77
CA ASP A 45 6.20 -2.99 -10.96
C ASP A 45 5.58 -1.66 -10.52
N VAL A 46 5.80 -1.25 -9.27
CA VAL A 46 5.27 0.04 -8.78
C VAL A 46 6.18 1.17 -9.24
N ASP A 47 5.64 2.07 -10.05
CA ASP A 47 6.32 3.26 -10.59
C ASP A 47 5.74 4.50 -9.91
N ILE A 48 6.50 5.12 -9.01
CA ILE A 48 6.08 6.34 -8.29
C ILE A 48 6.75 7.55 -8.97
N ARG A 49 5.95 8.50 -9.47
CA ARG A 49 6.43 9.69 -10.18
C ARG A 49 5.92 10.97 -9.53
N HIS A 50 6.81 11.96 -9.43
CA HIS A 50 6.45 13.35 -9.15
C HIS A 50 6.39 14.16 -10.45
N LEU A 51 5.22 14.69 -10.79
CA LEU A 51 5.02 15.47 -12.02
C LEU A 51 5.30 16.97 -11.78
N GLY A 52 6.59 17.35 -11.81
CA GLY A 52 6.99 18.77 -11.75
C GLY A 52 6.96 19.50 -13.11
N ALA A 53 7.02 18.76 -14.21
CA ALA A 53 6.96 19.27 -15.59
C ALA A 53 6.37 18.17 -16.52
N PRO A 54 6.01 18.48 -17.79
CA PRO A 54 5.46 17.48 -18.72
C PRO A 54 6.49 16.41 -19.09
N GLY A 55 6.59 15.35 -18.28
CA GLY A 55 7.16 14.08 -18.70
C GLY A 55 6.19 13.33 -19.61
N ALA A 56 6.69 12.39 -20.42
CA ALA A 56 5.80 11.46 -21.09
C ALA A 56 5.17 10.56 -20.01
N LEU A 57 3.84 10.51 -19.97
CA LEU A 57 3.12 9.48 -19.23
C LEU A 57 2.93 8.26 -20.15
N PRO A 58 2.94 7.04 -19.61
CA PRO A 58 2.55 5.87 -20.39
C PRO A 58 1.08 5.95 -20.78
N ALA A 59 0.71 5.28 -21.87
CA ALA A 59 -0.70 5.12 -22.23
C ALA A 59 -1.43 4.34 -21.13
N ALA A 60 -2.61 4.81 -20.71
CA ALA A 60 -3.34 4.21 -19.60
C ALA A 60 -3.65 2.73 -19.85
N ALA A 61 -3.94 2.36 -21.10
CA ALA A 61 -4.25 0.98 -21.47
C ALA A 61 -3.15 -0.03 -21.11
N GLY A 62 -1.88 0.41 -21.06
CA GLY A 62 -0.73 -0.43 -20.71
C GLY A 62 -0.53 -0.64 -19.20
N LEU A 63 -1.23 0.10 -18.35
CA LEU A 63 -1.10 0.00 -16.90
C LEU A 63 -1.94 -1.15 -16.33
N ALA A 64 -1.41 -1.79 -15.28
CA ALA A 64 -2.16 -2.70 -14.41
C ALA A 64 -3.06 -1.94 -13.41
N GLY A 65 -2.66 -0.73 -13.03
CA GLY A 65 -3.41 0.14 -12.14
C GLY A 65 -2.86 1.57 -12.16
N LEU A 66 -3.69 2.52 -11.71
CA LEU A 66 -3.34 3.92 -11.59
C LEU A 66 -3.78 4.45 -10.22
N VAL A 67 -2.85 5.06 -9.49
CA VAL A 67 -3.13 5.78 -8.25
C VAL A 67 -2.71 7.23 -8.43
N VAL A 68 -3.57 8.17 -8.05
CA VAL A 68 -3.26 9.61 -8.05
C VAL A 68 -3.44 10.11 -6.63
N MET A 69 -2.34 10.55 -6.02
CA MET A 69 -2.27 10.93 -4.61
C MET A 69 -2.86 12.32 -4.34
N GLY A 70 -2.95 12.69 -3.07
CA GLY A 70 -3.25 14.04 -2.63
C GLY A 70 -2.14 15.04 -3.01
N GLY A 71 -2.41 16.31 -2.75
CA GLY A 71 -1.49 17.41 -2.99
C GLY A 71 -2.12 18.76 -2.67
N PRO A 72 -1.31 19.81 -2.43
CA PRO A 72 -1.79 21.12 -1.99
C PRO A 72 -2.39 21.98 -3.12
N MET A 73 -2.39 21.48 -4.35
CA MET A 73 -2.85 22.21 -5.54
C MET A 73 -4.36 22.20 -5.64
N ASN A 74 -4.94 23.21 -6.27
CA ASN A 74 -6.34 23.16 -6.68
C ASN A 74 -6.46 22.43 -8.05
N ALA A 75 -7.45 21.54 -8.17
CA ALA A 75 -7.64 20.70 -9.36
C ALA A 75 -7.90 21.47 -10.68
N ASP A 76 -8.22 22.76 -10.61
CA ASP A 76 -8.46 23.64 -11.76
C ASP A 76 -7.26 24.53 -12.10
N GLU A 77 -6.18 24.53 -11.31
CA GLU A 77 -4.98 25.34 -11.55
C GLU A 77 -4.09 24.77 -12.67
N THR A 78 -4.67 24.28 -13.77
CA THR A 78 -3.94 23.65 -14.87
C THR A 78 -3.01 24.61 -15.63
N ASP A 79 -3.25 25.93 -15.52
CA ASP A 79 -2.38 26.95 -16.10
C ASP A 79 -1.08 27.14 -15.30
N VAL A 80 -1.16 26.96 -13.97
CA VAL A 80 -0.01 27.03 -13.04
C VAL A 80 0.70 25.68 -12.96
N HIS A 81 -0.09 24.60 -13.01
CA HIS A 81 0.37 23.21 -12.93
C HIS A 81 -0.07 22.43 -14.18
N PRO A 82 0.64 22.55 -15.32
CA PRO A 82 0.30 21.85 -16.55
C PRO A 82 0.24 20.32 -16.42
N GLY A 83 0.91 19.76 -15.42
CA GLY A 83 0.83 18.34 -15.06
C GLY A 83 -0.60 17.88 -14.78
N LEU A 84 -1.39 18.68 -14.06
CA LEU A 84 -2.77 18.34 -13.68
C LEU A 84 -3.66 18.05 -14.90
N LYS A 85 -3.40 18.71 -16.03
CA LYS A 85 -4.13 18.42 -17.27
C LYS A 85 -3.78 17.03 -17.81
N LEU A 86 -2.50 16.67 -17.83
CA LEU A 86 -2.05 15.34 -18.28
C LEU A 86 -2.62 14.24 -17.38
N GLU A 87 -2.69 14.50 -16.08
CA GLU A 87 -3.27 13.57 -15.10
C GLU A 87 -4.76 13.37 -15.33
N ARG A 88 -5.52 14.45 -15.57
CA ARG A 88 -6.94 14.37 -15.92
C ARG A 88 -7.18 13.59 -17.21
N ASP A 89 -6.36 13.83 -18.23
CA ASP A 89 -6.43 13.11 -19.50
C ASP A 89 -6.14 11.60 -19.28
N LEU A 90 -5.12 11.27 -18.49
CA LEU A 90 -4.76 9.89 -18.14
C LEU A 90 -5.86 9.21 -17.32
N LEU A 91 -6.47 9.89 -16.34
CA LEU A 91 -7.56 9.38 -15.52
C LEU A 91 -8.79 9.07 -16.38
N ALA A 92 -9.18 9.97 -17.29
CA ALA A 92 -10.28 9.73 -18.22
C ALA A 92 -10.00 8.53 -19.14
N GLU A 93 -8.76 8.41 -19.64
CA GLU A 93 -8.32 7.28 -20.45
C GLU A 93 -8.38 5.95 -19.66
N ALA A 94 -7.85 5.94 -18.43
CA ALA A 94 -7.82 4.79 -17.54
C ALA A 94 -9.22 4.25 -17.27
N VAL A 95 -10.16 5.14 -16.91
CA VAL A 95 -11.57 4.77 -16.69
C VAL A 95 -12.18 4.17 -17.95
N ARG A 96 -11.95 4.77 -19.12
CA ARG A 96 -12.47 4.26 -20.41
C ARG A 96 -11.92 2.87 -20.77
N HIS A 97 -10.69 2.55 -20.36
CA HIS A 97 -10.05 1.25 -20.59
C HIS A 97 -10.29 0.22 -19.47
N GLY A 98 -11.08 0.57 -18.45
CA GLY A 98 -11.31 -0.30 -17.28
C GLY A 98 -10.01 -0.61 -16.53
N VAL A 99 -9.06 0.32 -16.51
CA VAL A 99 -7.89 0.24 -15.63
C VAL A 99 -8.39 0.50 -14.21
N PRO A 100 -7.98 -0.29 -13.21
CA PRO A 100 -8.24 0.02 -11.81
C PRO A 100 -7.65 1.38 -11.44
N VAL A 101 -8.48 2.30 -10.95
CA VAL A 101 -8.08 3.67 -10.57
C VAL A 101 -8.42 3.95 -9.11
N LEU A 102 -7.49 4.55 -8.38
CA LEU A 102 -7.71 5.10 -7.05
C LEU A 102 -7.21 6.56 -7.00
N GLY A 103 -8.13 7.51 -6.83
CA GLY A 103 -7.81 8.91 -6.58
C GLY A 103 -7.97 9.26 -5.11
N ILE A 104 -6.95 9.86 -4.50
CA ILE A 104 -6.95 10.28 -3.08
C ILE A 104 -6.89 11.81 -2.99
N CYS A 105 -7.77 12.42 -2.20
CA CYS A 105 -7.86 13.86 -1.98
C CYS A 105 -7.85 14.64 -3.32
N LEU A 106 -6.77 15.35 -3.66
CA LEU A 106 -6.58 15.98 -4.98
C LEU A 106 -6.80 15.00 -6.14
N GLY A 107 -6.28 13.77 -6.07
CA GLY A 107 -6.51 12.76 -7.09
C GLY A 107 -7.98 12.39 -7.28
N ALA A 108 -8.79 12.41 -6.20
CA ALA A 108 -10.24 12.20 -6.31
C ALA A 108 -10.92 13.38 -7.03
N GLN A 109 -10.46 14.60 -6.78
CA GLN A 109 -10.94 15.81 -7.43
C GLN A 109 -10.55 15.85 -8.92
N LEU A 110 -9.32 15.45 -9.26
CA LEU A 110 -8.87 15.31 -10.64
C LEU A 110 -9.67 14.24 -11.38
N LEU A 111 -9.97 13.11 -10.74
CA LEU A 111 -10.84 12.09 -11.30
C LEU A 111 -12.27 12.63 -11.53
N ALA A 112 -12.83 13.35 -10.56
CA ALA A 112 -14.14 13.98 -10.69
C ALA A 112 -14.15 14.95 -11.90
N ARG A 113 -13.13 15.81 -12.01
CA ARG A 113 -12.95 16.75 -13.12
C ARG A 113 -12.73 16.07 -14.47
N ALA A 114 -12.03 14.94 -14.51
CA ALA A 114 -11.82 14.14 -15.71
C ALA A 114 -13.13 13.52 -16.23
N LEU A 115 -14.09 13.27 -15.33
CA LEU A 115 -15.42 12.73 -15.62
C LEU A 115 -16.49 13.82 -15.81
N GLY A 116 -16.09 15.09 -15.78
CA GLY A 116 -17.00 16.22 -15.97
C GLY A 116 -17.81 16.64 -14.74
N LEU A 117 -17.48 16.11 -13.56
CA LEU A 117 -18.06 16.57 -12.29
C LEU A 117 -17.47 17.91 -11.87
N GLU A 118 -18.18 18.61 -11.00
CA GLU A 118 -17.74 19.88 -10.44
C GLU A 118 -16.95 19.66 -9.13
N VAL A 119 -15.93 20.49 -8.89
CA VAL A 119 -15.18 20.55 -7.63
C VAL A 119 -15.25 21.98 -7.10
N ALA A 120 -15.81 22.15 -5.91
CA ALA A 120 -16.09 23.43 -5.29
C ALA A 120 -15.11 23.80 -4.19
N ASP A 121 -14.50 24.98 -4.34
CA ASP A 121 -13.61 25.58 -3.37
C ASP A 121 -14.34 26.02 -2.09
N ARG A 122 -13.54 26.37 -1.07
CA ARG A 122 -14.03 26.88 0.22
C ARG A 122 -14.99 28.07 0.09
N ALA A 123 -14.67 29.02 -0.79
CA ALA A 123 -15.47 30.24 -0.95
C ALA A 123 -16.85 29.93 -1.56
N ARG A 124 -16.90 29.01 -2.53
CA ARG A 124 -18.14 28.57 -3.17
C ARG A 124 -19.00 27.69 -2.26
N THR A 125 -18.36 26.82 -1.48
CA THR A 125 -19.08 25.94 -0.54
C THR A 125 -19.55 26.69 0.70
N GLY A 126 -18.93 27.82 1.04
CA GLY A 126 -19.19 28.57 2.29
C GLY A 126 -18.78 27.77 3.53
N ARG A 127 -17.83 26.84 3.37
CA ARG A 127 -17.39 25.90 4.40
C ARG A 127 -15.88 26.01 4.57
N ASP A 128 -15.43 25.91 5.82
CA ASP A 128 -14.02 25.78 6.14
C ASP A 128 -13.45 24.40 5.78
N THR A 129 -12.13 24.29 5.91
CA THR A 129 -11.39 23.03 5.75
C THR A 129 -11.96 21.97 6.69
N GLU A 130 -12.25 20.78 6.14
CA GLU A 130 -12.55 19.61 6.95
C GLU A 130 -11.21 18.94 7.28
N LEU A 131 -10.77 19.11 8.52
CA LEU A 131 -9.47 18.65 9.00
C LEU A 131 -9.64 17.85 10.30
N GLY A 132 -9.13 16.62 10.33
CA GLY A 132 -9.09 15.77 11.51
C GLY A 132 -9.60 14.36 11.28
N TRP A 133 -9.61 13.57 12.35
CA TRP A 133 -10.07 12.18 12.32
C TRP A 133 -11.55 12.10 12.67
N ALA A 134 -12.37 11.66 11.73
CA ALA A 134 -13.82 11.55 11.93
C ALA A 134 -14.42 10.40 11.09
N PRO A 135 -15.52 9.78 11.56
CA PRO A 135 -16.16 8.69 10.83
C PRO A 135 -16.82 9.18 9.54
N LEU A 136 -16.97 8.26 8.59
CA LEU A 136 -17.82 8.44 7.41
C LEU A 136 -19.28 8.19 7.78
N LEU A 137 -20.18 8.95 7.16
CA LEU A 137 -21.63 8.77 7.25
C LEU A 137 -22.16 8.11 5.98
N ASP A 138 -23.20 7.30 6.14
CA ASP A 138 -23.93 6.63 5.06
C ASP A 138 -23.01 5.86 4.09
N THR A 139 -21.97 5.25 4.65
CA THR A 139 -21.07 4.37 3.92
C THR A 139 -21.86 3.23 3.28
N ASP A 140 -21.76 3.07 1.96
CA ASP A 140 -22.36 1.95 1.23
C ASP A 140 -21.65 0.64 1.64
N PRO A 141 -22.30 -0.25 2.41
CA PRO A 141 -21.67 -1.48 2.88
C PRO A 141 -21.48 -2.51 1.76
N ALA A 142 -22.11 -2.32 0.59
CA ALA A 142 -21.97 -3.20 -0.55
C ALA A 142 -20.77 -2.84 -1.45
N ASP A 143 -20.19 -1.63 -1.30
CA ASP A 143 -19.01 -1.26 -2.05
C ASP A 143 -17.75 -1.96 -1.49
N PRO A 144 -16.94 -2.63 -2.32
CA PRO A 144 -15.83 -3.44 -1.83
C PRO A 144 -14.64 -2.63 -1.31
N VAL A 145 -14.50 -1.35 -1.71
CA VAL A 145 -13.40 -0.48 -1.26
C VAL A 145 -13.81 0.32 -0.04
N VAL A 146 -14.99 0.93 -0.07
CA VAL A 146 -15.44 1.85 0.99
C VAL A 146 -16.29 1.14 2.05
N GLY A 147 -17.04 0.09 1.68
CA GLY A 147 -17.88 -0.69 2.60
C GLY A 147 -17.15 -1.21 3.85
N PRO A 148 -15.89 -1.70 3.76
CA PRO A 148 -15.10 -2.06 4.94
C PRO A 148 -14.92 -0.95 5.98
N LEU A 149 -15.07 0.32 5.59
CA LEU A 149 -14.96 1.49 6.46
C LEU A 149 -16.23 1.78 7.25
N ALA A 150 -17.33 1.08 6.99
CA ALA A 150 -18.55 1.18 7.77
C ALA A 150 -18.27 0.80 9.24
N GLY A 151 -18.45 1.76 10.16
CA GLY A 151 -18.23 1.57 11.59
C GLY A 151 -16.79 1.73 12.07
N VAL A 152 -15.86 2.14 11.21
CA VAL A 152 -14.52 2.57 11.64
C VAL A 152 -14.64 3.90 12.39
N PRO A 153 -13.93 4.10 13.53
CA PRO A 153 -14.06 5.30 14.36
C PRO A 153 -13.67 6.60 13.64
N GLY A 154 -12.77 6.52 12.65
CA GLY A 154 -12.44 7.66 11.82
C GLY A 154 -11.47 7.35 10.68
N VAL A 155 -11.55 8.17 9.65
CA VAL A 155 -10.54 8.35 8.60
C VAL A 155 -9.97 9.76 8.74
N LEU A 156 -8.79 10.02 8.17
CA LEU A 156 -8.24 11.37 8.15
C LEU A 156 -8.89 12.20 7.05
N HIS A 157 -9.54 13.28 7.45
CA HIS A 157 -9.98 14.35 6.54
C HIS A 157 -8.94 15.46 6.56
N TRP A 158 -8.56 15.95 5.39
CA TRP A 158 -7.68 17.11 5.25
C TRP A 158 -7.91 17.78 3.90
N HIS A 159 -9.06 18.45 3.75
CA HIS A 159 -9.41 19.09 2.48
C HIS A 159 -10.30 20.32 2.64
N GLY A 160 -10.07 21.32 1.78
CA GLY A 160 -10.93 22.51 1.65
C GLY A 160 -11.96 22.38 0.53
N ASP A 161 -11.53 21.80 -0.59
CA ASP A 161 -12.33 21.64 -1.80
C ASP A 161 -13.23 20.41 -1.70
N ARG A 162 -14.39 20.45 -2.37
CA ARG A 162 -15.43 19.42 -2.28
C ARG A 162 -15.95 19.03 -3.64
N ILE A 163 -16.02 17.73 -3.90
CA ILE A 163 -16.66 17.19 -5.11
C ILE A 163 -18.18 17.45 -5.01
N VAL A 164 -18.75 17.99 -6.09
CA VAL A 164 -20.18 18.19 -6.25
C VAL A 164 -20.72 17.05 -7.12
N PRO A 165 -21.38 16.04 -6.53
CA PRO A 165 -21.87 14.90 -7.28
C PRO A 165 -23.01 15.30 -8.22
N ALA A 166 -23.07 14.67 -9.39
CA ALA A 166 -24.25 14.71 -10.25
C ALA A 166 -25.33 13.76 -9.72
N ALA A 167 -26.56 13.88 -10.24
CA ALA A 167 -27.70 13.09 -9.78
C ALA A 167 -27.50 11.56 -9.93
N ASP A 168 -26.67 11.13 -10.88
CA ASP A 168 -26.33 9.74 -11.19
C ASP A 168 -24.95 9.32 -10.67
N THR A 169 -24.24 10.20 -9.95
CA THR A 169 -22.97 9.83 -9.31
C THR A 169 -23.21 8.79 -8.22
N ALA A 170 -22.51 7.67 -8.30
CA ALA A 170 -22.54 6.64 -7.26
C ALA A 170 -21.72 7.10 -6.04
N VAL A 171 -22.32 7.95 -5.21
CA VAL A 171 -21.76 8.40 -3.93
C VAL A 171 -21.76 7.22 -2.94
N LEU A 172 -20.61 6.95 -2.34
CA LEU A 172 -20.37 5.81 -1.47
C LEU A 172 -20.30 6.18 0.01
N ALA A 173 -20.03 7.44 0.33
CA ALA A 173 -19.95 7.95 1.69
C ALA A 173 -20.02 9.48 1.69
N ARG A 174 -20.39 10.06 2.83
CA ARG A 174 -20.43 11.52 3.06
C ARG A 174 -20.01 11.88 4.48
N THR A 175 -19.89 13.18 4.75
CA THR A 175 -19.96 13.74 6.11
C THR A 175 -21.09 14.77 6.17
N GLU A 176 -21.29 15.42 7.32
CA GLU A 176 -22.29 16.49 7.47
C GLU A 176 -22.01 17.70 6.57
N THR A 177 -20.74 17.95 6.24
CA THR A 177 -20.30 19.12 5.48
C THR A 177 -19.87 18.78 4.06
N THR A 178 -19.57 17.50 3.77
CA THR A 178 -19.09 17.04 2.46
C THR A 178 -20.01 15.95 1.91
N PRO A 179 -20.92 16.30 0.97
CA PRO A 179 -21.91 15.36 0.42
C PRO A 179 -21.33 14.16 -0.34
N CYS A 180 -20.09 14.28 -0.83
CA CYS A 180 -19.39 13.24 -1.58
C CYS A 180 -17.98 13.07 -1.01
N GLN A 181 -17.85 12.24 0.02
CA GLN A 181 -16.54 11.84 0.57
C GLN A 181 -15.90 10.71 -0.24
N ALA A 182 -16.73 9.87 -0.86
CA ALA A 182 -16.26 8.87 -1.81
C ALA A 182 -17.28 8.68 -2.93
N PHE A 183 -16.79 8.38 -4.13
CA PHE A 183 -17.64 7.98 -5.25
C PHE A 183 -16.98 6.87 -6.08
N ARG A 184 -17.81 6.12 -6.81
CA ARG A 184 -17.37 5.13 -7.79
C ARG A 184 -17.70 5.58 -9.21
N ALA A 185 -16.73 5.43 -10.11
CA ALA A 185 -16.88 5.65 -11.53
C ALA A 185 -16.66 4.33 -12.29
N GLY A 186 -17.71 3.84 -12.95
CA GLY A 186 -17.65 2.56 -13.66
C GLY A 186 -17.36 1.37 -12.72
N PRO A 187 -16.74 0.29 -13.21
CA PRO A 187 -16.56 -0.93 -12.44
C PRO A 187 -15.33 -0.93 -11.51
N ALA A 188 -14.33 -0.07 -11.76
CA ALA A 188 -13.01 -0.19 -11.15
C ALA A 188 -12.31 1.14 -10.83
N ALA A 189 -13.03 2.26 -10.75
CA ALA A 189 -12.43 3.55 -10.38
C ALA A 189 -13.11 4.15 -9.15
N TRP A 190 -12.31 4.58 -8.18
CA TRP A 190 -12.76 5.20 -6.93
C TRP A 190 -12.07 6.55 -6.72
N GLY A 191 -12.84 7.55 -6.31
CA GLY A 191 -12.31 8.80 -5.77
C GLY A 191 -12.65 8.88 -4.28
N LEU A 192 -11.62 9.03 -3.44
CA LEU A 192 -11.73 9.19 -1.99
C LEU A 192 -11.23 10.58 -1.60
N GLN A 193 -12.10 11.43 -1.07
CA GLN A 193 -11.75 12.80 -0.67
C GLN A 193 -10.93 12.84 0.62
N PHE A 194 -11.06 11.80 1.44
CA PHE A 194 -10.29 11.56 2.66
C PHE A 194 -9.03 10.72 2.39
N HIS A 195 -8.15 10.64 3.39
CA HIS A 195 -6.88 9.93 3.33
C HIS A 195 -6.99 8.54 3.99
N LEU A 196 -7.18 7.51 3.16
CA LEU A 196 -7.23 6.11 3.59
C LEU A 196 -5.84 5.52 3.83
N GLU A 197 -4.82 6.12 3.23
CA GLU A 197 -3.44 5.66 3.20
C GLU A 197 -2.63 5.99 4.44
N VAL A 198 -3.10 6.95 5.25
CA VAL A 198 -2.30 7.57 6.31
C VAL A 198 -2.24 6.70 7.56
N THR A 199 -1.01 6.33 7.94
CA THR A 199 -0.69 5.71 9.23
C THR A 199 -0.25 6.77 10.26
N PRO A 200 -0.19 6.44 11.57
CA PRO A 200 0.35 7.37 12.56
C PRO A 200 1.77 7.85 12.24
N GLU A 201 2.61 6.97 11.68
CA GLU A 201 3.99 7.29 11.31
C GLU A 201 4.03 8.24 10.11
N LEU A 202 3.20 8.00 9.09
CA LEU A 202 3.10 8.90 7.94
C LEU A 202 2.53 10.26 8.34
N LEU A 203 1.56 10.30 9.25
CA LEU A 203 1.05 11.55 9.81
C LEU A 203 2.13 12.31 10.57
N ASP A 204 3.01 11.63 11.31
CA ASP A 204 4.14 12.27 11.99
C ASP A 204 5.09 12.93 10.97
N GLU A 205 5.32 12.33 9.80
CA GLU A 205 6.07 12.94 8.70
C GLU A 205 5.36 14.19 8.14
N TRP A 206 4.05 14.14 7.96
CA TRP A 206 3.27 15.29 7.47
C TRP A 206 3.35 16.45 8.46
N LEU A 207 3.12 16.18 9.74
CA LEU A 207 3.14 17.19 10.80
C LEU A 207 4.55 17.71 11.12
N ALA A 208 5.60 17.07 10.59
CA ALA A 208 6.96 17.61 10.62
C ALA A 208 7.18 18.68 9.54
N GLU A 209 6.36 18.70 8.49
CA GLU A 209 6.43 19.72 7.45
C GLU A 209 5.75 21.02 7.92
N PRO A 210 6.46 22.18 7.87
CA PRO A 210 5.95 23.42 8.45
C PRO A 210 4.60 23.89 7.88
N SER A 211 4.33 23.66 6.59
CA SER A 211 3.08 24.06 5.95
C SER A 211 1.88 23.27 6.49
N PHE A 212 2.01 21.95 6.63
CA PHE A 212 0.97 21.08 7.19
C PHE A 212 0.74 21.39 8.67
N ALA A 213 1.82 21.59 9.44
CA ALA A 213 1.70 21.99 10.84
C ALA A 213 0.94 23.32 11.00
N ALA A 214 1.27 24.32 10.17
CA ALA A 214 0.61 25.62 10.20
C ALA A 214 -0.88 25.53 9.81
N GLU A 215 -1.22 24.77 8.77
CA GLU A 215 -2.62 24.57 8.36
C GLU A 215 -3.44 23.86 9.45
N ALA A 216 -2.86 22.83 10.09
CA ALA A 216 -3.49 22.14 11.20
C ALA A 216 -3.75 23.07 12.39
N GLU A 217 -2.79 23.94 12.73
CA GLU A 217 -2.95 24.94 13.80
C GLU A 217 -3.97 26.02 13.44
N GLU A 218 -4.05 26.46 12.18
CA GLU A 218 -5.06 27.39 11.70
C GLU A 218 -6.47 26.79 11.81
N ALA A 219 -6.64 25.54 11.37
CA ALA A 219 -7.94 24.89 11.32
C ALA A 219 -8.44 24.43 12.70
N LEU A 220 -7.55 23.90 13.56
CA LEU A 220 -7.93 23.27 14.83
C LEU A 220 -7.52 24.08 16.07
N GLY A 221 -6.69 25.11 15.92
CA GLY A 221 -6.18 25.92 17.02
C GLY A 221 -5.16 25.20 17.91
N ALA A 222 -4.91 25.78 19.09
CA ALA A 222 -3.87 25.32 20.01
C ALA A 222 -3.98 23.82 20.34
N GLY A 223 -2.86 23.10 20.24
CA GLY A 223 -2.76 21.66 20.49
C GLY A 223 -3.22 20.78 19.31
N ALA A 224 -3.37 21.34 18.10
CA ALA A 224 -3.79 20.62 16.90
C ALA A 224 -2.97 19.34 16.66
N LEU A 225 -1.65 19.47 16.64
CA LEU A 225 -0.73 18.39 16.28
C LEU A 225 -0.83 17.22 17.26
N ASP A 226 -0.88 17.49 18.56
CA ASP A 226 -1.00 16.45 19.59
C ASP A 226 -2.35 15.73 19.52
N ARG A 227 -3.43 16.45 19.24
CA ARG A 227 -4.75 15.84 19.02
C ARG A 227 -4.76 14.95 17.78
N LEU A 228 -4.24 15.44 16.65
CA LEU A 228 -4.16 14.65 15.41
C LEU A 228 -3.36 13.36 15.61
N ARG A 229 -2.24 13.42 16.33
CA ARG A 229 -1.44 12.23 16.68
C ARG A 229 -2.20 11.26 17.59
N ALA A 230 -2.90 11.78 18.60
CA ALA A 230 -3.66 10.95 19.52
C ALA A 230 -4.81 10.23 18.80
N ASP A 231 -5.54 10.96 17.96
CA ASP A 231 -6.67 10.42 17.19
C ASP A 231 -6.19 9.40 16.15
N ALA A 232 -5.07 9.66 15.47
CA ALA A 232 -4.47 8.70 14.54
C ALA A 232 -4.12 7.37 15.24
N ARG A 233 -3.49 7.43 16.42
CA ARG A 233 -3.16 6.22 17.20
C ARG A 233 -4.41 5.48 17.65
N ALA A 234 -5.47 6.20 18.01
CA ALA A 234 -6.75 5.61 18.41
C ALA A 234 -7.48 4.94 17.24
N ALA A 235 -7.49 5.57 16.06
CA ALA A 235 -8.17 5.07 14.87
C ALA A 235 -7.41 3.96 14.14
N ALA A 236 -6.07 3.97 14.20
CA ALA A 236 -5.20 3.11 13.40
C ALA A 236 -5.53 1.60 13.43
N PRO A 237 -5.83 0.96 14.58
CA PRO A 237 -6.11 -0.48 14.59
C PRO A 237 -7.34 -0.86 13.75
N ALA A 238 -8.42 -0.08 13.87
CA ALA A 238 -9.65 -0.33 13.12
C ALA A 238 -9.51 0.10 11.66
N LEU A 239 -8.90 1.26 11.40
CA LEU A 239 -8.68 1.78 10.06
C LEU A 239 -7.81 0.83 9.25
N ARG A 240 -6.68 0.35 9.79
CA ARG A 240 -5.74 -0.52 9.08
C ARG A 240 -6.40 -1.80 8.60
N ASN A 241 -7.22 -2.43 9.46
CA ASN A 241 -7.94 -3.65 9.08
C ASN A 241 -8.99 -3.39 7.99
N ALA A 242 -9.69 -2.25 8.04
CA ALA A 242 -10.67 -1.86 7.03
C ALA A 242 -10.00 -1.49 5.70
N ALA A 243 -8.94 -0.67 5.75
CA ALA A 243 -8.12 -0.27 4.62
C ALA A 243 -7.51 -1.50 3.93
N ALA A 244 -7.00 -2.47 4.67
CA ALA A 244 -6.48 -3.71 4.10
C ALA A 244 -7.52 -4.50 3.28
N ARG A 245 -8.78 -4.55 3.71
CA ARG A 245 -9.85 -5.17 2.93
C ARG A 245 -10.19 -4.36 1.68
N GLY A 246 -10.36 -3.04 1.83
CA GLY A 246 -10.73 -2.16 0.73
C GLY A 246 -9.64 -2.05 -0.35
N LEU A 247 -8.40 -1.79 0.08
CA LEU A 247 -7.22 -1.76 -0.79
C LEU A 247 -6.84 -3.16 -1.30
N GLY A 248 -7.16 -4.22 -0.55
CA GLY A 248 -7.03 -5.60 -1.01
C GLY A 248 -7.91 -5.87 -2.23
N HIS A 249 -9.13 -5.33 -2.27
CA HIS A 249 -9.98 -5.41 -3.46
C HIS A 249 -9.37 -4.66 -4.65
N PHE A 250 -8.87 -3.44 -4.43
CA PHE A 250 -8.19 -2.67 -5.47
C PHE A 250 -6.97 -3.43 -6.03
N ARG A 251 -6.11 -3.94 -5.15
CA ARG A 251 -4.97 -4.80 -5.49
C ARG A 251 -5.42 -6.00 -6.33
N ASP A 252 -6.48 -6.69 -5.93
CA ASP A 252 -6.96 -7.88 -6.65
C ASP A 252 -7.37 -7.56 -8.10
N LEU A 253 -7.99 -6.41 -8.33
CA LEU A 253 -8.30 -5.93 -9.69
C LEU A 253 -7.03 -5.64 -10.50
N VAL A 254 -6.03 -5.04 -9.86
CA VAL A 254 -4.72 -4.76 -10.46
C VAL A 254 -4.00 -6.08 -10.83
N LEU A 255 -4.02 -7.08 -9.95
CA LEU A 255 -3.41 -8.39 -10.20
C LEU A 255 -4.09 -9.14 -11.34
N ASP A 256 -5.42 -9.14 -11.37
CA ASP A 256 -6.19 -9.73 -12.47
C ASP A 256 -5.82 -9.10 -13.81
N ARG A 257 -5.74 -7.77 -13.86
CA ARG A 257 -5.37 -7.03 -15.07
C ARG A 257 -3.93 -7.33 -15.50
N ALA A 258 -3.01 -7.48 -14.54
CA ALA A 258 -1.62 -7.84 -14.79
C ALA A 258 -1.42 -9.33 -15.15
N GLY A 259 -2.45 -10.17 -15.03
CA GLY A 259 -2.33 -11.63 -15.19
C GLY A 259 -1.51 -12.29 -14.08
N LEU A 260 -1.48 -11.67 -12.89
CA LEU A 260 -0.76 -12.17 -11.72
C LEU A 260 -1.71 -12.92 -10.76
N PRO A 261 -1.21 -13.94 -10.04
CA PRO A 261 -2.04 -14.70 -9.12
C PRO A 261 -2.42 -13.86 -7.89
N ARG A 262 -3.69 -13.95 -7.50
CA ARG A 262 -4.16 -13.39 -6.22
C ARG A 262 -3.62 -14.22 -5.03
N PRO A 263 -3.35 -13.57 -3.89
CA PRO A 263 -3.09 -14.29 -2.65
C PRO A 263 -4.35 -15.06 -2.20
N ALA A 264 -4.18 -16.28 -1.68
CA ALA A 264 -5.31 -17.05 -1.17
C ALA A 264 -5.99 -16.31 -0.01
N GLY A 265 -7.33 -16.29 -0.02
CA GLY A 265 -8.14 -15.66 1.03
C GLY A 265 -7.88 -14.16 1.20
N GLY A 266 -7.45 -13.47 0.13
CA GLY A 266 -7.21 -12.02 0.16
C GLY A 266 -5.98 -11.59 0.99
N ALA A 267 -5.12 -12.53 1.38
CA ALA A 267 -4.04 -12.27 2.32
C ALA A 267 -3.11 -11.11 1.91
N TRP A 268 -2.64 -10.36 2.89
CA TRP A 268 -1.78 -9.19 2.70
C TRP A 268 -0.69 -9.18 3.78
N VAL A 269 0.35 -8.37 3.61
CA VAL A 269 1.47 -8.30 4.54
C VAL A 269 1.46 -6.96 5.27
N ARG A 270 1.69 -7.00 6.58
CA ARG A 270 1.93 -5.81 7.42
C ARG A 270 3.14 -6.00 8.32
N PRO A 271 3.77 -4.91 8.80
CA PRO A 271 4.62 -4.93 9.97
C PRO A 271 3.99 -5.69 11.15
N ALA A 272 4.81 -6.51 11.80
CA ALA A 272 4.48 -7.15 13.06
C ALA A 272 4.56 -6.12 14.20
N THR A 273 3.79 -6.37 15.26
CA THR A 273 3.83 -5.59 16.51
C THR A 273 4.25 -6.50 17.66
N GLY A 274 4.62 -5.92 18.80
CA GLY A 274 4.90 -6.70 20.02
C GLY A 274 3.73 -7.60 20.45
N ALA A 275 2.49 -7.26 20.07
CA ALA A 275 1.31 -8.07 20.33
C ALA A 275 1.26 -9.36 19.48
N ASP A 276 1.96 -9.41 18.35
CA ASP A 276 2.04 -10.61 17.51
C ASP A 276 3.00 -11.67 18.11
N ALA A 277 3.92 -11.28 18.99
CA ALA A 277 5.03 -12.10 19.50
C ALA A 277 4.63 -13.50 20.01
N THR A 278 3.58 -13.58 20.83
CA THR A 278 3.05 -14.87 21.34
C THR A 278 2.61 -15.77 20.19
N ARG A 279 1.90 -15.21 19.21
CA ARG A 279 1.39 -15.93 18.06
C ARG A 279 2.49 -16.35 17.08
N LEU A 280 3.51 -15.53 16.90
CA LEU A 280 4.68 -15.88 16.10
C LEU A 280 5.46 -17.03 16.76
N THR A 281 5.59 -17.00 18.08
CA THR A 281 6.18 -18.10 18.86
C THR A 281 5.42 -19.40 18.68
N GLU A 282 4.08 -19.35 18.71
CA GLU A 282 3.23 -20.53 18.44
C GLU A 282 3.47 -21.08 17.02
N LEU A 283 3.50 -20.22 16.00
CA LEU A 283 3.79 -20.62 14.61
C LEU A 283 5.14 -21.33 14.48
N VAL A 284 6.18 -20.84 15.16
CA VAL A 284 7.51 -21.47 15.15
C VAL A 284 7.48 -22.84 15.82
N ARG A 285 6.94 -22.92 17.04
CA ARG A 285 6.98 -24.13 17.88
C ARG A 285 6.09 -25.25 17.37
N THR A 286 5.01 -24.92 16.68
CA THR A 286 4.01 -25.90 16.20
C THR A 286 4.19 -26.30 14.75
N SER A 287 5.17 -25.72 14.04
CA SER A 287 5.42 -25.99 12.63
C SER A 287 5.72 -27.47 12.35
N ALA A 288 4.89 -28.12 11.54
CA ALA A 288 5.12 -29.50 11.11
C ALA A 288 6.44 -29.68 10.32
N ALA A 289 6.97 -28.61 9.72
CA ALA A 289 8.25 -28.62 9.02
C ALA A 289 9.44 -28.97 9.94
N TYR A 290 9.28 -28.74 11.25
CA TYR A 290 10.27 -29.07 12.28
C TYR A 290 9.90 -30.32 13.10
N ALA A 291 9.04 -31.20 12.59
CA ALA A 291 8.72 -32.44 13.30
C ALA A 291 9.91 -33.43 13.38
N GLY A 292 9.85 -34.37 14.33
CA GLY A 292 10.83 -35.46 14.47
C GLY A 292 12.24 -34.96 14.81
N ALA A 293 13.23 -35.33 14.00
CA ALA A 293 14.64 -34.99 14.25
C ALA A 293 14.97 -33.49 14.18
N TYR A 294 14.03 -32.67 13.70
CA TYR A 294 14.19 -31.21 13.59
C TYR A 294 13.61 -30.46 14.80
N ALA A 295 12.81 -31.13 15.65
CA ALA A 295 12.05 -30.49 16.73
C ALA A 295 12.91 -29.73 17.76
N PRO A 296 14.11 -30.24 18.16
CA PRO A 296 14.96 -29.54 19.11
C PRO A 296 15.37 -28.12 18.68
N MET A 297 15.33 -27.82 17.37
CA MET A 297 15.65 -26.48 16.84
C MET A 297 14.64 -25.41 17.28
N VAL A 298 13.37 -25.76 17.39
CA VAL A 298 12.28 -24.80 17.58
C VAL A 298 11.54 -24.96 18.90
N GLU A 299 11.66 -26.11 19.57
CA GLU A 299 10.89 -26.44 20.80
C GLU A 299 10.99 -25.35 21.87
N ARG A 300 12.17 -24.73 22.00
CA ARG A 300 12.44 -23.68 22.98
C ARG A 300 12.47 -22.28 22.40
N TYR A 301 12.32 -22.14 21.08
CA TYR A 301 12.39 -20.84 20.41
C TYR A 301 11.27 -19.93 20.87
N GLU A 302 11.56 -18.64 20.97
CA GLU A 302 10.62 -17.60 21.36
C GLU A 302 10.88 -16.35 20.51
N VAL A 303 9.83 -15.90 19.83
CA VAL A 303 9.82 -14.59 19.17
C VAL A 303 9.35 -13.58 20.21
N THR A 304 10.27 -12.76 20.71
CA THR A 304 9.96 -11.79 21.78
C THR A 304 9.45 -10.47 21.21
N PRO A 305 8.70 -9.66 21.99
CA PRO A 305 8.37 -8.29 21.58
C PRO A 305 9.61 -7.44 21.31
N GLY A 306 10.71 -7.68 22.04
CA GLY A 306 11.99 -7.00 21.81
C GLY A 306 12.61 -7.36 20.46
N TYR A 307 12.52 -8.62 20.04
CA TYR A 307 12.95 -9.05 18.71
C TYR A 307 12.14 -8.34 17.62
N VAL A 308 10.81 -8.27 17.77
CA VAL A 308 9.92 -7.58 16.82
C VAL A 308 10.22 -6.09 16.73
N ALA A 309 10.57 -5.45 17.84
CA ALA A 309 10.93 -4.03 17.87
C ALA A 309 12.31 -3.73 17.26
N GLN A 310 13.23 -4.71 17.27
CA GLN A 310 14.62 -4.53 16.82
C GLN A 310 14.83 -4.83 15.34
N HIS A 311 14.02 -5.71 14.74
CA HIS A 311 14.23 -6.21 13.37
C HIS A 311 13.03 -5.94 12.46
N GLU A 312 13.22 -6.05 11.14
CA GLU A 312 12.14 -5.91 10.16
C GLU A 312 11.28 -7.19 10.15
N VAL A 313 10.34 -7.28 11.10
CA VAL A 313 9.42 -8.42 11.22
C VAL A 313 8.07 -8.08 10.58
N HIS A 314 7.61 -8.95 9.69
CA HIS A 314 6.36 -8.77 8.95
C HIS A 314 5.51 -10.03 8.99
N VAL A 315 4.18 -9.86 9.00
CA VAL A 315 3.20 -10.94 9.06
C VAL A 315 2.29 -10.90 7.84
N ALA A 316 2.01 -12.07 7.28
CA ALA A 316 0.92 -12.26 6.33
C ALA A 316 -0.37 -12.50 7.13
N VAL A 317 -1.43 -11.77 6.79
CA VAL A 317 -2.70 -11.78 7.53
C VAL A 317 -3.86 -12.02 6.55
N ALA A 318 -4.81 -12.87 6.94
CA ALA A 318 -6.07 -13.07 6.22
C ALA A 318 -7.05 -11.91 6.48
N GLU A 319 -8.13 -11.84 5.70
CA GLU A 319 -9.19 -10.83 5.87
C GLU A 319 -9.86 -10.86 7.26
N ASP A 320 -9.92 -12.03 7.89
CA ASP A 320 -10.45 -12.25 9.25
C ASP A 320 -9.47 -11.84 10.37
N GLY A 321 -8.29 -11.31 10.02
CA GLY A 321 -7.25 -10.91 10.97
C GLY A 321 -6.33 -12.06 11.42
N ARG A 322 -6.51 -13.27 10.88
CA ARG A 322 -5.67 -14.42 11.22
C ARG A 322 -4.29 -14.28 10.56
N VAL A 323 -3.22 -14.21 11.36
CA VAL A 323 -1.84 -14.41 10.90
C VAL A 323 -1.68 -15.80 10.27
N LEU A 324 -1.22 -15.81 9.02
CA LEU A 324 -0.99 -16.98 8.17
C LEU A 324 0.50 -17.36 8.07
N GLY A 325 1.38 -16.44 8.45
CA GLY A 325 2.82 -16.63 8.40
C GLY A 325 3.55 -15.33 8.69
N PHE A 326 4.87 -15.40 8.81
CA PHE A 326 5.71 -14.23 9.07
C PHE A 326 7.14 -14.42 8.57
N TYR A 327 7.88 -13.33 8.47
CA TYR A 327 9.33 -13.35 8.35
C TYR A 327 9.99 -12.30 9.24
N GLY A 328 11.26 -12.53 9.59
CA GLY A 328 12.14 -11.56 10.23
C GLY A 328 13.37 -11.30 9.36
N LEU A 329 13.59 -10.05 9.00
CA LEU A 329 14.75 -9.59 8.23
C LEU A 329 15.71 -8.82 9.15
N VAL A 330 16.93 -9.33 9.26
CA VAL A 330 18.08 -8.65 9.89
C VAL A 330 18.84 -7.94 8.79
N THR A 331 19.19 -6.67 9.00
CA THR A 331 19.84 -5.83 7.97
C THR A 331 21.36 -5.78 8.07
N ASP A 332 21.94 -6.17 9.21
CA ASP A 332 23.40 -6.19 9.40
C ASP A 332 23.86 -7.32 10.35
N PRO A 333 24.56 -8.36 9.84
CA PRO A 333 24.66 -8.69 8.40
C PRO A 333 23.28 -9.06 7.82
N PRO A 334 23.03 -8.84 6.51
CA PRO A 334 21.76 -9.16 5.86
C PRO A 334 21.37 -10.64 5.98
N GLU A 335 20.30 -10.94 6.71
CA GLU A 335 19.84 -12.32 6.93
C GLU A 335 18.30 -12.40 7.05
N LEU A 336 17.72 -13.38 6.36
CA LEU A 336 16.37 -13.86 6.63
C LEU A 336 16.44 -14.83 7.81
N ASP A 337 16.32 -14.28 9.02
CA ASP A 337 16.51 -15.02 10.27
C ASP A 337 15.35 -15.98 10.54
N LEU A 338 14.12 -15.53 10.32
CA LEU A 338 12.91 -16.33 10.47
C LEU A 338 12.02 -16.24 9.25
N MET A 339 11.43 -17.37 8.86
CA MET A 339 10.32 -17.39 7.92
C MET A 339 9.47 -18.64 8.13
N PHE A 340 8.20 -18.43 8.50
CA PHE A 340 7.26 -19.50 8.82
C PHE A 340 5.90 -19.24 8.17
N VAL A 341 5.26 -20.32 7.73
CA VAL A 341 3.88 -20.31 7.22
C VAL A 341 3.09 -21.33 8.03
N ALA A 342 1.91 -20.93 8.50
CA ALA A 342 0.99 -21.80 9.21
C ALA A 342 0.70 -23.06 8.38
N ASP A 343 0.65 -24.23 9.02
CA ASP A 343 0.54 -25.51 8.31
C ASP A 343 -0.72 -25.59 7.42
N ASP A 344 -1.84 -25.00 7.87
CA ASP A 344 -3.09 -24.93 7.11
C ASP A 344 -3.07 -23.89 5.97
N ALA A 345 -2.04 -23.04 5.92
CA ALA A 345 -1.82 -22.04 4.89
C ALA A 345 -0.69 -22.41 3.90
N GLN A 346 -0.01 -23.54 4.11
CA GLN A 346 1.02 -24.03 3.20
C GLN A 346 0.42 -24.44 1.85
N GLY A 347 1.16 -24.17 0.77
CA GLY A 347 0.68 -24.41 -0.60
C GLY A 347 -0.27 -23.32 -1.15
N LEU A 348 -0.77 -22.41 -0.31
CA LEU A 348 -1.68 -21.33 -0.71
C LEU A 348 -0.99 -20.05 -1.21
N GLY A 349 0.32 -20.12 -1.48
CA GLY A 349 1.10 -18.98 -1.98
C GLY A 349 1.60 -18.00 -0.91
N ILE A 350 1.25 -18.18 0.38
CA ILE A 350 1.67 -17.29 1.48
C ILE A 350 3.19 -17.19 1.60
N GLY A 351 3.93 -18.30 1.44
CA GLY A 351 5.39 -18.26 1.43
C GLY A 351 5.95 -17.38 0.31
N ARG A 352 5.36 -17.43 -0.90
CA ARG A 352 5.79 -16.57 -2.02
C ARG A 352 5.47 -15.11 -1.76
N LEU A 353 4.31 -14.81 -1.17
CA LEU A 353 3.93 -13.46 -0.76
C LEU A 353 4.94 -12.88 0.24
N LEU A 354 5.23 -13.61 1.32
CA LEU A 354 6.21 -13.19 2.34
C LEU A 354 7.61 -13.00 1.74
N ALA A 355 8.07 -13.91 0.88
CA ALA A 355 9.38 -13.80 0.24
C ALA A 355 9.45 -12.66 -0.77
N GLY A 356 8.38 -12.40 -1.53
CA GLY A 356 8.27 -11.26 -2.44
C GLY A 356 8.34 -9.94 -1.67
N HIS A 357 7.53 -9.83 -0.62
CA HIS A 357 7.53 -8.67 0.28
C HIS A 357 8.91 -8.44 0.91
N MET A 358 9.55 -9.50 1.42
CA MET A 358 10.90 -9.43 1.99
C MET A 358 11.93 -8.87 1.00
N LYS A 359 11.90 -9.32 -0.26
CA LYS A 359 12.83 -8.80 -1.29
C LYS A 359 12.62 -7.32 -1.56
N GLU A 360 11.37 -6.88 -1.66
CA GLU A 360 11.04 -5.47 -1.89
C GLU A 360 11.49 -4.60 -0.70
N ARG A 361 11.26 -5.05 0.54
CA ARG A 361 11.78 -4.39 1.75
C ARG A 361 13.31 -4.33 1.80
N ALA A 362 13.97 -5.45 1.48
CA ALA A 362 15.42 -5.52 1.48
C ALA A 362 16.04 -4.55 0.45
N ARG A 363 15.45 -4.42 -0.75
CA ARG A 363 15.87 -3.41 -1.74
C ARG A 363 15.64 -1.99 -1.23
N ALA A 364 14.50 -1.73 -0.58
CA ALA A 364 14.16 -0.40 -0.06
C ALA A 364 15.16 0.09 1.01
N VAL A 365 15.77 -0.81 1.77
CA VAL A 365 16.83 -0.48 2.74
C VAL A 365 18.25 -0.63 2.18
N GLY A 366 18.39 -0.76 0.85
CA GLY A 366 19.67 -0.70 0.15
C GLY A 366 20.46 -2.01 0.09
N LEU A 367 19.85 -3.14 0.42
CA LEU A 367 20.50 -4.45 0.34
C LEU A 367 20.57 -4.94 -1.10
N THR A 368 21.59 -5.74 -1.42
CA THR A 368 21.79 -6.37 -2.74
C THR A 368 21.60 -7.89 -2.71
N GLU A 369 21.76 -8.50 -1.54
CA GLU A 369 21.50 -9.91 -1.30
C GLU A 369 21.12 -10.15 0.17
N VAL A 370 20.43 -11.26 0.45
CA VAL A 370 20.02 -11.67 1.79
C VAL A 370 20.47 -13.11 2.05
N ARG A 371 21.18 -13.34 3.15
CA ARG A 371 21.61 -14.68 3.58
C ARG A 371 20.42 -15.46 4.15
N VAL A 372 20.40 -16.77 3.96
CA VAL A 372 19.42 -17.67 4.56
C VAL A 372 20.13 -18.93 5.06
N VAL A 373 19.96 -19.24 6.35
CA VAL A 373 20.35 -20.53 6.91
C VAL A 373 19.10 -21.41 7.01
N SER A 374 18.89 -22.24 5.99
CA SER A 374 17.66 -23.03 5.87
C SER A 374 17.71 -24.28 6.73
N HIS A 375 16.56 -24.73 7.25
CA HIS A 375 16.42 -26.14 7.60
C HIS A 375 16.39 -26.99 6.31
N PRO A 376 16.94 -28.22 6.28
CA PRO A 376 17.10 -28.97 5.04
C PRO A 376 15.82 -29.18 4.23
N PRO A 377 14.66 -29.53 4.84
CA PRO A 377 13.39 -29.63 4.11
C PRO A 377 12.97 -28.37 3.33
N SER A 378 13.32 -27.16 3.79
CA SER A 378 12.97 -25.92 3.10
C SER A 378 13.94 -25.45 2.02
N GLU A 379 15.07 -26.13 1.79
CA GLU A 379 16.04 -25.69 0.78
C GLU A 379 15.37 -25.54 -0.60
N GLY A 380 14.49 -26.47 -0.97
CA GLY A 380 13.76 -26.43 -2.24
C GLY A 380 12.87 -25.19 -2.40
N PHE A 381 12.24 -24.73 -1.32
CA PHE A 381 11.43 -23.52 -1.33
C PHE A 381 12.28 -22.28 -1.64
N TYR A 382 13.39 -22.08 -0.92
CA TYR A 382 14.27 -20.93 -1.16
C TYR A 382 14.89 -20.94 -2.55
N ARG A 383 15.27 -22.12 -3.06
CA ARG A 383 15.75 -22.26 -4.44
C ARG A 383 14.69 -21.90 -5.48
N SER A 384 13.41 -22.24 -5.23
CA SER A 384 12.31 -21.81 -6.10
C SER A 384 12.10 -20.28 -6.10
N MET A 385 12.58 -19.58 -5.07
CA MET A 385 12.60 -18.12 -4.99
C MET A 385 13.88 -17.50 -5.59
N GLY A 386 14.74 -18.29 -6.22
CA GLY A 386 16.00 -17.82 -6.83
C GLY A 386 17.20 -17.84 -5.89
N ALA A 387 17.10 -18.43 -4.69
CA ALA A 387 18.25 -18.54 -3.80
C ALA A 387 19.32 -19.50 -4.38
N ARG A 388 20.59 -19.11 -4.26
CA ARG A 388 21.75 -19.94 -4.61
C ARG A 388 22.35 -20.56 -3.36
N ARG A 389 22.66 -21.86 -3.37
CA ARG A 389 23.39 -22.49 -2.27
C ARG A 389 24.85 -22.04 -2.32
N VAL A 390 25.38 -21.59 -1.18
CA VAL A 390 26.76 -21.10 -1.04
C VAL A 390 27.60 -21.94 -0.09
N GLY A 391 26.96 -22.75 0.76
CA GLY A 391 27.68 -23.58 1.73
C GLY A 391 26.77 -24.44 2.60
N THR A 392 27.33 -24.83 3.74
CA THR A 392 26.61 -25.45 4.86
C THR A 392 27.08 -24.84 6.17
N VAL A 393 26.14 -24.66 7.10
CA VAL A 393 26.41 -24.23 8.47
C VAL A 393 26.39 -25.47 9.37
N PRO A 394 27.39 -25.64 10.26
CA PRO A 394 27.41 -26.74 11.20
C PRO A 394 26.22 -26.70 12.17
N PRO A 395 25.95 -27.81 12.86
CA PRO A 395 24.87 -27.85 13.84
C PRO A 395 25.10 -26.83 14.97
N PRO A 396 24.05 -26.12 15.43
CA PRO A 396 24.19 -25.05 16.41
C PRO A 396 24.36 -25.55 17.85
N SER A 397 24.03 -26.82 18.13
CA SER A 397 24.15 -27.42 19.46
C SER A 397 24.36 -28.92 19.36
N PRO A 398 24.82 -29.61 20.43
CA PRO A 398 24.97 -31.07 20.45
C PRO A 398 23.66 -31.86 20.26
N GLU A 399 22.51 -31.24 20.54
CA GLU A 399 21.18 -31.85 20.40
C GLU A 399 20.72 -31.89 18.93
N ILE A 400 21.35 -31.08 18.08
CA ILE A 400 21.08 -30.99 16.65
C ILE A 400 22.29 -31.61 15.95
N THR A 401 22.08 -32.67 15.17
CA THR A 401 23.19 -33.44 14.56
C THR A 401 23.33 -33.23 13.06
N TRP A 402 22.48 -32.39 12.47
CA TRP A 402 22.39 -32.16 11.04
C TRP A 402 22.92 -30.78 10.64
N GLU A 403 23.55 -30.73 9.47
CA GLU A 403 24.01 -29.48 8.86
C GLU A 403 22.85 -28.72 8.21
N ARG A 404 23.00 -27.39 8.14
CA ARG A 404 22.01 -26.48 7.55
C ARG A 404 22.50 -25.95 6.21
N PRO A 405 21.73 -26.05 5.12
CA PRO A 405 22.07 -25.38 3.88
C PRO A 405 22.20 -23.87 4.08
N GLU A 406 23.32 -23.30 3.63
CA GLU A 406 23.50 -21.86 3.55
C GLU A 406 23.20 -21.41 2.13
N LEU A 407 22.25 -20.47 2.00
CA LEU A 407 21.83 -19.91 0.73
C LEU A 407 21.95 -18.38 0.75
N VAL A 408 21.98 -17.81 -0.45
CA VAL A 408 21.89 -16.38 -0.68
C VAL A 408 20.78 -16.09 -1.67
N ILE A 409 19.88 -15.17 -1.31
CA ILE A 409 18.83 -14.66 -2.17
C ILE A 409 19.34 -13.37 -2.83
N PRO A 410 19.59 -13.35 -4.15
CA PRO A 410 19.86 -12.10 -4.85
C PRO A 410 18.59 -11.25 -4.93
N LEU A 411 18.76 -9.94 -4.79
CA LEU A 411 17.69 -8.95 -4.85
C LEU A 411 17.57 -8.34 -6.25
#